data_AF-A0AB37QHX0-F1
#
_entry.id   AF-A0AB37QHX0-F1
#
_cell.length_a   1.000
_cell.length_b   1.000
_cell.length_c   1.000
_cell.angle_alpha   90.00
_cell.angle_beta   90.00
_cell.angle_gamma   90.00
#
_symmetry.space_group_name_H-M   'P 1'
#
loop_
_entity.id
_entity.type
_entity.pdbx_description
1 polymer ?
#
loop_
_entity_poly.entity_id
_entity_poly.type
_entity_poly.pdbx_seq_one_letter_code
_entity_poly.pdbx_strand_id
1 'polypeptide(L)'
;MTSETLVRLQGEVFYLPRIALPNGCNLNVTLSDISLADAPADVIATCEKQIDHQTPLPFELGYAGNRYPVQGHSYAFSARIEHQGKLLWINDTVHSIELTDQNQSGLKIKVIQVSD
;
A
#
# COMPACT_ATOMS: atom_id res chain seq x y z
N MET A 1 -6.21 30.64 -2.76
CA MET A 1 -6.67 29.26 -2.97
C MET A 1 -5.42 28.40 -2.98
N THR A 2 -5.13 27.67 -1.91
CA THR A 2 -3.97 26.79 -1.84
C THR A 2 -4.33 25.53 -2.63
N SER A 3 -3.78 25.37 -3.82
CA SER A 3 -3.89 24.11 -4.57
C SER A 3 -3.14 23.02 -3.78
N GLU A 4 -3.81 21.92 -3.46
CA GLU A 4 -3.14 20.75 -2.90
C GLU A 4 -2.22 20.15 -3.97
N THR A 5 -0.92 20.13 -3.70
CA THR A 5 0.04 19.42 -4.56
C THR A 5 -0.11 17.93 -4.29
N LEU A 6 -0.69 17.19 -5.24
CA LEU A 6 -0.81 15.74 -5.16
C LEU A 6 0.51 15.08 -5.60
N VAL A 7 1.15 14.35 -4.70
CA VAL A 7 2.35 13.55 -4.96
C VAL A 7 1.95 12.08 -5.12
N ARG A 8 2.47 11.42 -6.16
CA ARG A 8 2.12 10.04 -6.52
C ARG A 8 3.17 9.03 -6.10
N LEU A 9 2.70 7.90 -5.60
CA LEU A 9 3.48 6.72 -5.24
C LEU A 9 3.02 5.55 -6.10
N GLN A 10 3.92 5.03 -6.93
CA GLN A 10 3.63 3.93 -7.86
C GLN A 10 4.48 2.72 -7.53
N GLY A 11 3.84 1.56 -7.50
CA GLY A 11 4.54 0.33 -7.15
C GLY A 11 3.76 -0.92 -7.48
N GLU A 12 4.29 -2.03 -7.00
CA GLU A 12 3.78 -3.36 -7.26
C GLU A 12 3.70 -4.19 -5.98
N VAL A 13 2.60 -4.91 -5.83
CA VAL A 13 2.44 -5.96 -4.82
C VAL A 13 2.79 -7.30 -5.44
N PHE A 14 3.65 -8.06 -4.78
CA PHE A 14 4.12 -9.35 -5.27
C PHE A 14 4.18 -10.40 -4.15
N TYR A 15 4.15 -11.67 -4.54
CA TYR A 15 4.38 -12.81 -3.65
C TYR A 15 5.29 -13.83 -4.33
N LEU A 16 5.95 -14.68 -3.54
CA LEU A 16 6.93 -15.65 -4.02
C LEU A 16 6.34 -17.00 -4.49
N PRO A 17 5.31 -17.58 -3.84
CA PRO A 17 4.72 -18.82 -4.29
C PRO A 17 4.09 -18.68 -5.69
N ARG A 18 4.30 -19.64 -6.58
CA ARG A 18 3.70 -19.66 -7.93
C ARG A 18 2.28 -20.22 -7.87
N ILE A 19 1.40 -19.52 -7.18
CA ILE A 19 -0.02 -19.89 -7.02
C ILE A 19 -0.85 -18.83 -7.74
N ALA A 20 -1.85 -19.27 -8.51
CA ALA A 20 -2.78 -18.36 -9.16
C ALA A 20 -3.77 -17.81 -8.14
N LEU A 21 -4.02 -16.50 -8.19
CA LEU A 21 -5.12 -15.91 -7.44
C LEU A 21 -6.47 -16.38 -8.01
N PRO A 22 -7.47 -16.65 -7.15
CA PRO A 22 -8.86 -16.81 -7.60
C PRO A 22 -9.34 -15.59 -8.38
N ASN A 23 -10.24 -15.81 -9.34
CA ASN A 23 -10.87 -14.70 -10.06
C ASN A 23 -11.72 -13.86 -9.11
N GLY A 24 -11.69 -12.53 -9.26
CA GLY A 24 -12.49 -11.63 -8.43
C GLY A 24 -11.87 -11.31 -7.06
N CYS A 25 -10.55 -11.45 -6.91
CA CYS A 25 -9.86 -10.90 -5.75
C CYS A 25 -9.78 -9.36 -5.84
N ASN A 26 -9.73 -8.70 -4.69
CA ASN A 26 -9.51 -7.26 -4.56
C ASN A 26 -8.17 -7.01 -3.87
N LEU A 27 -7.39 -6.09 -4.43
CA LEU A 27 -6.19 -5.53 -3.83
C LEU A 27 -6.57 -4.25 -3.07
N ASN A 28 -6.14 -4.15 -1.82
CA ASN A 28 -6.19 -2.93 -1.02
C ASN A 28 -4.76 -2.59 -0.56
N VAL A 29 -4.27 -1.42 -0.96
CA VAL A 29 -2.97 -0.88 -0.54
C VAL A 29 -3.21 0.44 0.17
N THR A 30 -2.61 0.62 1.35
CA THR A 30 -2.73 1.83 2.15
C THR A 30 -1.36 2.39 2.47
N LEU A 31 -1.22 3.71 2.38
CA LEU A 31 -0.14 4.47 3.01
C LEU A 31 -0.62 4.92 4.39
N SER A 32 0.14 4.62 5.44
CA SER A 32 -0.22 5.03 6.81
C SER A 32 0.95 5.70 7.53
N ASP A 33 0.60 6.58 8.45
CA ASP A 33 1.51 7.13 9.46
C ASP A 33 1.65 6.12 10.61
N ILE A 34 2.86 5.62 10.81
CA ILE A 34 3.20 4.62 11.82
C ILE A 34 4.13 5.21 12.90
N SER A 35 4.10 6.52 13.10
CA SER A 35 4.95 7.22 14.06
C SER A 35 4.62 6.87 15.51
N LEU A 36 3.38 6.47 15.77
CA LEU A 36 2.92 6.04 17.09
C LEU A 36 2.94 4.52 17.17
N ALA A 37 3.84 3.97 17.98
CA ALA A 37 4.04 2.52 18.11
C ALA A 37 2.84 1.79 18.76
N ASP A 38 2.09 2.49 19.62
CA ASP A 38 1.02 1.89 20.44
C ASP A 38 -0.39 2.37 20.04
N ALA A 39 -0.52 2.97 18.85
CA ALA A 39 -1.80 3.45 18.33
C ALA A 39 -2.12 2.81 16.97
N PRO A 40 -3.41 2.71 16.60
CA PRO A 40 -3.79 2.41 15.23
C PRO A 40 -3.13 3.42 14.28
N ALA A 41 -2.53 2.92 13.20
CA ALA A 41 -1.87 3.76 12.21
C ALA A 41 -2.90 4.65 11.48
N ASP A 42 -2.59 5.93 11.32
CA ASP A 42 -3.47 6.86 10.61
C ASP A 42 -3.32 6.65 9.10
N VAL A 43 -4.41 6.31 8.42
CA VAL A 43 -4.40 6.09 6.97
C VAL A 43 -4.36 7.43 6.24
N ILE A 44 -3.31 7.61 5.43
CA ILE A 44 -3.07 8.83 4.64
C ILE A 44 -3.71 8.71 3.25
N ALA A 45 -3.56 7.54 2.63
CA ALA A 45 -4.08 7.28 1.29
C ALA A 45 -4.40 5.79 1.12
N THR A 46 -5.40 5.50 0.29
CA THR A 46 -5.85 4.13 0.00
C THR A 46 -6.01 3.93 -1.50
N CYS A 47 -5.62 2.76 -1.98
CA CYS A 47 -5.82 2.27 -3.33
C CYS A 47 -6.60 0.96 -3.24
N GLU A 48 -7.78 0.91 -3.83
CA GLU A 48 -8.60 -0.30 -3.94
C GLU A 48 -8.80 -0.63 -5.41
N LYS A 49 -8.45 -1.85 -5.80
CA LYS A 49 -8.54 -2.30 -7.19
C LYS A 49 -8.94 -3.77 -7.27
N GLN A 50 -9.85 -4.08 -8.18
CA GLN A 50 -10.13 -5.46 -8.55
C GLN A 50 -8.94 -6.05 -9.34
N ILE A 51 -8.50 -7.23 -8.95
CA ILE A 51 -7.40 -7.94 -9.58
C ILE A 51 -7.90 -8.58 -10.88
N ASP A 52 -7.34 -8.14 -11.99
CA ASP A 52 -7.64 -8.57 -13.36
C ASP A 52 -6.49 -9.34 -14.03
N HIS A 53 -5.33 -9.42 -13.39
CA HIS A 53 -4.16 -10.17 -13.86
C HIS A 53 -3.38 -10.80 -12.70
N GLN A 54 -2.47 -11.72 -13.02
CA GLN A 54 -1.58 -12.34 -12.04
C GLN A 54 -0.42 -11.39 -11.70
N THR A 55 0.22 -11.60 -10.54
CA THR A 55 1.34 -10.78 -10.04
C THR A 55 2.46 -10.53 -11.07
N PRO A 56 3.18 -9.39 -10.97
CA PRO A 56 3.02 -8.35 -9.95
C PRO A 56 1.76 -7.50 -10.14
N LEU A 57 1.15 -7.06 -9.03
CA LEU A 57 -0.08 -6.27 -9.03
C LEU A 57 0.24 -4.78 -8.86
N PRO A 58 0.04 -3.94 -9.88
CA PRO A 58 0.36 -2.52 -9.79
C PRO A 58 -0.62 -1.78 -8.90
N PHE A 59 -0.11 -0.81 -8.15
CA PHE A 59 -0.90 0.15 -7.37
C PHE A 59 -0.40 1.58 -7.60
N GLU A 60 -1.30 2.54 -7.41
CA GLU A 60 -1.00 3.97 -7.37
C GLU A 60 -1.70 4.60 -6.17
N LEU A 61 -0.94 5.35 -5.39
CA LEU A 61 -1.42 6.14 -4.25
C LEU A 61 -1.09 7.61 -4.47
N GLY A 62 -1.91 8.49 -3.93
CA GLY A 62 -1.68 9.94 -3.97
C GLY A 62 -1.81 10.53 -2.56
N TYR A 63 -0.87 11.40 -2.18
CA TYR A 63 -0.94 12.16 -0.93
C TYR A 63 -0.70 13.64 -1.15
N ALA A 64 -1.18 14.46 -0.22
CA ALA A 64 -1.00 15.90 -0.27
C ALA A 64 0.42 16.30 0.18
N GLY A 65 1.29 16.64 -0.77
CA GLY A 65 2.69 17.01 -0.52
C GLY A 65 2.87 18.35 0.20
N ASN A 66 1.80 19.13 0.35
CA ASN A 66 1.78 20.31 1.23
C ASN A 66 1.51 19.96 2.71
N ARG A 67 1.13 18.71 3.01
CA ARG A 67 0.81 18.22 4.35
C ARG A 67 1.79 17.15 4.84
N TYR A 68 2.34 16.35 3.94
CA TYR A 68 3.30 15.29 4.23
C TYR A 68 4.59 15.48 3.42
N PRO A 69 5.76 15.06 3.94
CA PRO A 69 5.97 14.44 5.25
C PRO A 69 5.86 15.44 6.41
N VAL A 70 5.46 14.93 7.57
CA VAL A 70 5.54 15.62 8.86
C VAL A 70 6.90 15.32 9.48
N GLN A 71 7.56 16.33 10.05
CA GLN A 71 8.89 16.16 10.63
C GLN A 71 8.86 15.17 11.80
N GLY A 72 9.77 14.18 11.77
CA GLY A 72 9.90 13.16 12.81
C GLY A 72 8.90 12.00 12.69
N HIS A 73 8.06 11.99 11.65
CA HIS A 73 7.10 10.93 11.41
C HIS A 73 7.67 9.82 10.52
N SER A 74 7.13 8.61 10.67
CA SER A 74 7.47 7.43 9.88
C SER A 74 6.25 6.94 9.13
N TYR A 75 6.45 6.54 7.88
CA TYR A 75 5.37 6.10 6.99
C TYR A 75 5.64 4.69 6.48
N ALA A 76 4.58 3.93 6.25
CA ALA A 76 4.67 2.60 5.68
C ALA A 76 3.47 2.25 4.81
N PHE A 77 3.71 1.33 3.88
CA PHE A 77 2.64 0.66 3.16
C PHE A 77 2.12 -0.56 3.91
N SER A 78 0.83 -0.79 3.76
CA SER A 78 0.18 -2.08 4.02
C SER A 78 -0.53 -2.51 2.75
N ALA A 79 -0.44 -3.80 2.42
CA ALA A 79 -1.12 -4.39 1.28
C ALA A 79 -1.80 -5.68 1.70
N ARG A 80 -3.05 -5.83 1.24
CA ARG A 80 -3.84 -7.04 1.44
C ARG A 80 -4.60 -7.41 0.19
N ILE A 81 -4.79 -8.72 0.01
CA ILE A 81 -5.59 -9.28 -1.06
C ILE A 81 -6.74 -10.05 -0.43
N GLU A 82 -7.96 -9.70 -0.81
CA GLU A 82 -9.18 -10.29 -0.29
C GLU A 82 -10.00 -10.93 -1.42
N HIS A 83 -10.69 -12.02 -1.12
CA HIS A 83 -11.63 -12.66 -2.03
C HIS A 83 -12.94 -12.89 -1.31
N GLN A 84 -14.02 -12.29 -1.81
CA GLN A 84 -15.35 -12.38 -1.20
C GLN A 84 -15.36 -12.02 0.31
N GLY A 85 -14.55 -11.02 0.70
CA GLY A 85 -14.41 -10.57 2.09
C GLY A 85 -13.50 -11.45 2.97
N LYS A 86 -12.93 -12.55 2.45
CA LYS A 86 -11.89 -13.33 3.15
C LYS A 86 -10.51 -12.80 2.79
N LEU A 87 -9.71 -12.47 3.80
CA LEU A 87 -8.28 -12.15 3.64
C LEU A 87 -7.52 -13.38 3.15
N LEU A 88 -6.81 -13.24 2.03
CA LEU A 88 -5.98 -14.29 1.43
C LEU A 88 -4.48 -14.00 1.54
N TRP A 89 -4.09 -12.74 1.33
CA TRP A 89 -2.70 -12.31 1.39
C TRP A 89 -2.56 -11.01 2.18
N ILE A 90 -1.45 -10.87 2.90
CA ILE A 90 -1.10 -9.67 3.65
C ILE A 90 0.41 -9.50 3.73
N ASN A 91 0.93 -8.29 3.85
CA ASN A 91 2.35 -8.10 4.17
C ASN A 91 2.63 -8.43 5.65
N ASP A 92 3.67 -9.22 5.89
CA ASP A 92 4.12 -9.64 7.23
C ASP A 92 5.22 -8.75 7.80
N THR A 93 5.84 -7.93 6.96
CA THR A 93 6.89 -6.99 7.33
C THR A 93 6.45 -5.56 7.10
N VAL A 94 7.01 -4.63 7.88
CA VAL A 94 6.84 -3.20 7.64
C VAL A 94 7.52 -2.82 6.31
N HIS A 95 6.76 -2.21 5.41
CA HIS A 95 7.27 -1.66 4.15
C HIS A 95 7.37 -0.14 4.27
N SER A 96 8.41 0.33 4.96
CA SER A 96 8.64 1.76 5.21
C SER A 96 8.94 2.54 3.93
N ILE A 97 8.54 3.81 3.90
CA ILE A 97 8.83 4.74 2.81
C ILE A 97 9.17 6.13 3.36
N GLU A 98 10.19 6.75 2.78
CA GLU A 98 10.46 8.19 2.93
C GLU A 98 9.60 8.95 1.91
N LEU A 99 8.69 9.79 2.40
CA LEU A 99 7.86 10.64 1.56
C LEU A 99 8.63 11.90 1.14
N THR A 100 8.42 12.37 -0.08
CA THR A 100 9.08 13.55 -0.66
C THR A 100 8.06 14.47 -1.35
N ASP A 101 8.49 15.60 -1.90
CA ASP A 101 7.62 16.46 -2.72
C ASP A 101 7.55 16.00 -4.19
N GLN A 102 8.13 14.84 -4.52
CA GLN A 102 8.25 14.31 -5.88
C GLN A 102 7.57 12.95 -6.02
N ASN A 103 7.10 12.65 -7.22
CA ASN A 103 6.53 11.34 -7.51
C ASN A 103 7.60 10.24 -7.36
N GLN A 104 7.24 9.14 -6.70
CA GLN A 104 8.12 7.99 -6.47
C GLN A 104 7.54 6.77 -7.18
N SER A 105 8.39 6.00 -7.85
CA SER A 105 8.00 4.80 -8.60
C SER A 105 8.94 3.63 -8.32
N GLY A 106 8.55 2.43 -8.77
CA GLY A 106 9.35 1.20 -8.56
C GLY A 106 9.27 0.66 -7.13
N LEU A 107 8.28 1.11 -6.35
CA LEU A 107 8.02 0.64 -5.00
C LEU A 107 7.54 -0.81 -5.03
N LYS A 108 7.93 -1.61 -4.03
CA LYS A 108 7.63 -3.03 -3.99
C LYS A 108 7.12 -3.43 -2.61
N ILE A 109 5.98 -4.12 -2.59
CA ILE A 109 5.40 -4.65 -1.35
C ILE A 109 5.29 -6.17 -1.49
N LYS A 110 6.00 -6.88 -0.63
CA LYS A 110 5.89 -8.34 -0.53
C LYS A 110 4.71 -8.70 0.36
N VAL A 111 3.83 -9.56 -0.13
CA VAL A 111 2.76 -10.18 0.66
C VAL A 111 2.99 -11.68 0.82
N ILE A 112 2.48 -12.24 1.90
CA ILE A 112 2.46 -13.66 2.21
C ILE A 112 1.02 -14.16 2.30
N GLN A 113 0.84 -15.46 2.08
CA GLN A 113 -0.47 -16.09 2.18
C GLN A 113 -0.83 -16.23 3.66
N VAL A 114 -2.07 -15.89 4.01
CA VAL A 114 -2.60 -16.19 5.35
C VAL A 114 -2.69 -17.71 5.48
N SER A 115 -2.02 -18.26 6.49
CA SER A 115 -2.14 -19.67 6.87
C SER A 115 -3.32 -19.81 7.83
N ASP A 116 -4.26 -20.70 7.51
CA ASP A 116 -5.34 -21.10 8.44
C ASP A 116 -4.77 -21.96 9.60
#